data_AF-A0A963SWA7-F1
#
_entry.id   AF-A0A963SWA7-F1
#
_cell.length_a   1.000
_cell.length_b   1.000
_cell.length_c   1.000
_cell.angle_alpha   90.00
_cell.angle_beta   90.00
_cell.angle_gamma   90.00
#
_symmetry.space_group_name_H-M   'P 1'
#
loop_
_entity.id
_entity.type
_entity.pdbx_description
1 polymer ?
#
loop_
_entity_poly.entity_id
_entity_poly.type
_entity_poly.pdbx_seq_one_letter_code
_entity_poly.pdbx_strand_id
1 'polypeptide(L)'
;MEELTIKGYLRPLKFAILFSVLGEAVIFLVWGVILYPEGSILHKFLWTIVFCGLGMGSAGGAFISLYVVGRFTGIKALVACGLISGVLLGLFCNYLCFNLDMHFNYFGGASTPGLFIWSGIIMAVAGGMLVGWLCFTKTGNTWLDKLGI
;
A
#
# COMPACT_ATOMS: atom_id res chain seq x y z
N MET A 1 10.73 20.97 18.20
CA MET A 1 11.15 19.64 17.73
C MET A 1 10.16 18.68 18.38
N GLU A 2 9.20 18.16 17.62
CA GLU A 2 8.18 17.25 18.16
C GLU A 2 8.89 15.99 18.69
N GLU A 3 8.64 15.58 19.94
CA GLU A 3 9.29 14.40 20.51
C GLU A 3 9.03 13.18 19.62
N LEU A 4 10.11 12.60 19.11
CA LEU A 4 10.10 11.41 18.26
C LEU A 4 9.75 10.19 19.11
N THR A 5 8.46 10.05 19.43
CA THR A 5 7.96 8.92 20.22
C THR A 5 7.85 7.66 19.37
N ILE A 6 8.03 6.48 19.99
CA ILE A 6 7.83 5.18 19.33
C ILE A 6 6.44 5.08 18.68
N LYS A 7 5.42 5.68 19.31
CA LYS A 7 4.06 5.77 18.75
C LYS A 7 4.04 6.48 17.40
N GLY A 8 4.81 7.56 17.23
CA GLY A 8 4.92 8.31 15.98
C GLY A 8 5.50 7.50 14.81
N TYR A 9 6.38 6.53 15.09
CA TYR A 9 6.92 5.63 14.06
C TYR A 9 6.02 4.40 13.80
N LEU A 10 5.28 3.94 14.81
CA LEU A 10 4.39 2.79 14.67
C LEU A 10 3.06 3.15 13.98
N ARG A 11 2.58 4.38 14.12
CA ARG A 11 1.29 4.81 13.52
C ARG A 11 1.30 4.69 11.99
N PRO A 12 2.27 5.26 11.25
CA PRO A 12 2.32 5.14 9.80
C PRO A 12 2.50 3.69 9.34
N LEU A 13 3.30 2.90 10.06
CA LEU A 13 3.52 1.48 9.77
C LEU A 13 2.21 0.67 9.87
N LYS A 14 1.45 0.84 10.96
CA LYS A 14 0.17 0.14 11.16
C LYS A 14 -0.84 0.50 10.07
N PHE A 15 -0.97 1.79 9.75
CA PHE A 15 -1.89 2.23 8.70
C PHE A 15 -1.46 1.78 7.32
N ALA A 16 -0.16 1.79 7.01
CA ALA A 16 0.35 1.27 5.75
C ALA A 16 0.04 -0.23 5.57
N ILE A 17 0.27 -1.04 6.61
CA ILE A 17 -0.10 -2.47 6.58
C ILE A 17 -1.61 -2.64 6.42
N LEU A 18 -2.41 -1.92 7.21
CA LEU A 18 -3.87 -2.02 7.16
C LEU A 18 -4.41 -1.69 5.75
N PHE A 19 -4.02 -0.55 5.19
CA PHE A 19 -4.49 -0.14 3.87
C PHE A 19 -3.95 -1.04 2.76
N SER A 20 -2.72 -1.54 2.88
CA SER A 20 -2.16 -2.48 1.91
C SER A 20 -2.92 -3.80 1.91
N VAL A 21 -3.17 -4.38 3.09
CA VAL A 21 -3.96 -5.63 3.22
C VAL A 21 -5.39 -5.43 2.71
N LEU A 22 -6.04 -4.31 3.02
CA LEU A 22 -7.39 -4.03 2.53
C LEU A 22 -7.42 -3.85 1.01
N GLY A 23 -6.46 -3.12 0.44
CA GLY A 23 -6.34 -2.94 -1.00
C GLY A 23 -6.14 -4.27 -1.73
N GLU A 24 -5.22 -5.08 -1.23
CA GLU A 24 -4.94 -6.42 -1.78
C GLU A 24 -6.10 -7.39 -1.58
N ALA A 25 -6.89 -7.26 -0.51
CA ALA A 25 -8.11 -8.03 -0.33
C ALA A 25 -9.18 -7.69 -1.38
N VAL A 26 -9.31 -6.41 -1.73
CA VAL A 26 -10.20 -6.01 -2.83
C VAL A 26 -9.69 -6.55 -4.16
N ILE A 27 -8.38 -6.49 -4.43
CA ILE A 27 -7.78 -7.06 -5.65
C ILE A 27 -8.01 -8.57 -5.69
N PHE A 28 -7.75 -9.28 -4.59
CA PHE A 28 -7.99 -10.71 -4.49
C PHE A 28 -9.44 -11.08 -4.80
N LEU A 29 -10.42 -10.38 -4.22
CA LEU A 29 -11.83 -10.67 -4.44
C LEU A 29 -12.28 -10.32 -5.87
N VAL A 30 -11.97 -9.11 -6.34
CA VAL A 30 -12.45 -8.63 -7.64
C VAL A 30 -11.71 -9.32 -8.78
N TRP A 31 -10.39 -9.36 -8.73
CA TRP A 31 -9.57 -9.89 -9.81
C TRP A 31 -9.32 -11.39 -9.65
N GLY A 32 -8.99 -11.85 -8.45
CA GLY A 32 -8.62 -13.25 -8.20
C GLY A 32 -9.80 -14.23 -8.09
N VAL A 33 -11.00 -13.76 -7.70
CA VAL A 33 -12.19 -14.60 -7.52
C VAL A 33 -13.29 -14.31 -8.56
N ILE A 34 -13.61 -13.03 -8.82
CA ILE A 34 -14.72 -12.68 -9.72
C ILE A 34 -14.30 -12.69 -11.20
N LEU A 35 -13.23 -11.98 -11.57
CA LEU A 35 -12.83 -11.82 -12.97
C LEU A 35 -12.04 -13.02 -13.52
N TYR A 36 -11.09 -13.52 -12.73
CA TYR A 36 -10.22 -14.63 -13.11
C TYR A 36 -10.29 -15.73 -12.05
N PRO A 37 -11.35 -16.54 -11.98
CA PRO A 37 -11.49 -17.59 -10.96
C PRO A 37 -10.51 -18.76 -11.15
N GLU A 38 -9.82 -18.85 -12.29
CA GLU A 38 -8.93 -19.97 -12.62
C GLU A 38 -7.67 -20.01 -11.74
N GLY A 39 -7.15 -21.22 -11.49
CA GLY A 39 -5.96 -21.44 -10.67
C GLY A 39 -6.25 -21.68 -9.18
N SER A 40 -5.20 -21.77 -8.37
CA SER A 40 -5.33 -22.12 -6.94
C SER A 40 -5.61 -20.89 -6.08
N ILE A 41 -6.79 -20.87 -5.45
CA ILE A 41 -7.23 -19.81 -4.51
C ILE A 41 -6.21 -19.62 -3.37
N LEU A 42 -5.63 -20.71 -2.86
CA LEU A 42 -4.64 -20.65 -1.79
C LEU A 42 -3.39 -19.86 -2.21
N HIS A 43 -2.89 -20.10 -3.44
CA HIS A 43 -1.73 -19.40 -3.95
C HIS A 43 -2.02 -17.92 -4.19
N LYS A 44 -3.21 -17.61 -4.72
CA LYS A 44 -3.66 -16.22 -4.89
C LYS A 44 -3.77 -15.50 -3.55
N PHE A 45 -4.33 -16.14 -2.53
CA PHE A 45 -4.45 -15.58 -1.19
C PHE A 45 -3.09 -15.32 -0.54
N LEU A 46 -2.17 -16.31 -0.60
CA LEU A 46 -0.81 -16.15 -0.09
C LEU A 46 -0.08 -15.02 -0.81
N TRP A 47 -0.23 -14.93 -2.14
CA TRP A 47 0.35 -13.86 -2.94
C TRP A 47 -0.16 -12.49 -2.52
N THR A 48 -1.47 -12.26 -2.60
CA THR A 48 -2.04 -10.92 -2.44
C THR A 48 -2.08 -10.49 -0.99
N ILE A 49 -2.54 -11.33 -0.07
CA ILE A 49 -2.74 -10.92 1.32
C ILE A 49 -1.44 -11.00 2.13
N VAL A 50 -0.71 -12.11 2.00
CA VAL A 50 0.48 -12.35 2.84
C VAL A 50 1.70 -11.66 2.26
N PHE A 51 2.10 -11.98 1.03
CA PHE A 51 3.31 -11.40 0.46
C PHE A 51 3.11 -9.93 0.07
N CYS A 52 2.04 -9.62 -0.66
CA CYS A 52 1.78 -8.25 -1.11
C CYS A 52 1.24 -7.37 0.03
N GLY A 53 0.15 -7.79 0.67
CA GLY A 53 -0.54 -7.02 1.70
C GLY A 53 0.32 -6.77 2.94
N LEU A 54 0.76 -7.84 3.62
CA LEU A 54 1.59 -7.71 4.82
C LEU A 54 3.04 -7.36 4.48
N GLY A 55 3.64 -8.07 3.52
CA GLY A 55 5.05 -7.87 3.17
C GLY A 55 5.33 -6.48 2.62
N MET A 56 4.65 -6.08 1.55
CA MET A 56 4.90 -4.77 0.93
C MET A 56 4.33 -3.63 1.76
N GLY A 57 3.19 -3.84 2.43
CA GLY A 57 2.61 -2.86 3.37
C GLY A 57 3.54 -2.56 4.54
N SER A 58 4.20 -3.57 5.11
CA SER A 58 5.19 -3.38 6.18
C SER A 58 6.47 -2.70 5.68
N ALA A 59 6.98 -3.07 4.50
CA ALA A 59 8.13 -2.42 3.88
C ALA A 59 7.85 -0.94 3.58
N GLY A 60 6.75 -0.65 2.88
CA GLY A 60 6.32 0.72 2.57
C GLY A 60 6.09 1.55 3.82
N GLY A 61 5.42 0.98 4.83
CA GLY A 61 5.22 1.62 6.13
C GLY A 61 6.53 1.91 6.86
N ALA A 62 7.49 0.98 6.85
CA ALA A 62 8.79 1.19 7.46
C ALA A 62 9.59 2.29 6.76
N PHE A 63 9.57 2.34 5.42
CA PHE A 63 10.19 3.43 4.65
C PHE A 63 9.56 4.78 4.98
N ILE A 64 8.22 4.87 5.02
CA ILE A 64 7.54 6.11 5.41
C ILE A 64 7.94 6.51 6.84
N SER A 65 7.93 5.57 7.78
CA SER A 65 8.31 5.84 9.16
C SER A 65 9.76 6.32 9.29
N LEU A 66 10.71 5.72 8.57
CA LEU A 66 12.12 6.09 8.65
C LEU A 66 12.46 7.40 7.93
N TYR A 67 11.80 7.70 6.80
CA TYR A 67 12.15 8.84 5.96
C TYR A 67 11.31 10.09 6.24
N VAL A 68 10.03 9.93 6.60
CA VAL A 68 9.07 11.04 6.72
C VAL A 68 8.96 11.56 8.15
N VAL A 69 8.93 10.66 9.13
CA VAL A 69 8.78 11.02 10.55
C VAL A 69 9.93 11.93 11.00
N GLY A 70 9.60 13.06 11.62
CA GLY A 70 10.57 14.06 12.07
C GLY A 70 11.18 14.95 10.97
N ARG A 71 10.96 14.66 9.68
CA ARG A 71 11.50 15.46 8.56
C ARG A 71 10.46 16.26 7.81
N PHE A 72 9.27 15.71 7.61
CA PHE A 72 8.20 16.36 6.86
C PHE A 72 6.90 16.40 7.66
N THR A 73 6.13 17.47 7.48
CA THR A 73 4.79 17.64 8.07
C THR A 73 3.84 18.27 7.06
N GLY A 74 2.53 18.09 7.25
CA GLY A 74 1.50 18.65 6.40
C GLY A 74 1.56 18.13 4.96
N ILE A 75 1.36 19.01 3.98
CA ILE A 75 1.33 18.67 2.54
C ILE A 75 2.65 18.05 2.08
N LYS A 76 3.80 18.48 2.62
CA LYS A 76 5.10 17.91 2.23
C LYS A 76 5.21 16.44 2.60
N ALA A 77 4.69 16.05 3.77
CA ALA A 77 4.65 14.66 4.19
C ALA A 77 3.69 13.83 3.33
N LEU A 78 2.53 14.40 2.99
CA LEU A 78 1.55 13.75 2.11
C LEU A 78 2.14 13.42 0.73
N VAL A 79 2.82 14.39 0.10
CA VAL A 79 3.49 14.18 -1.19
C VAL A 79 4.65 13.19 -1.05
N ALA A 80 5.45 13.29 0.02
CA ALA A 80 6.55 12.35 0.26
C ALA A 80 6.05 10.90 0.41
N CYS A 81 4.99 10.67 1.19
CA CYS A 81 4.39 9.34 1.34
C CYS A 81 3.83 8.82 0.00
N GLY A 82 3.13 9.68 -0.76
CA GLY A 82 2.63 9.33 -2.08
C GLY A 82 3.74 8.93 -3.07
N LEU A 83 4.86 9.66 -3.08
CA LEU A 83 6.02 9.36 -3.92
C LEU A 83 6.73 8.07 -3.48
N ILE A 84 6.97 7.89 -2.17
CA ILE A 84 7.59 6.67 -1.63
C ILE A 84 6.74 5.46 -2.02
N SER A 85 5.43 5.51 -1.78
CA SER A 85 4.54 4.40 -2.13
C SER A 85 4.41 4.22 -3.64
N GLY A 86 4.29 5.29 -4.42
CA GLY A 86 4.22 5.21 -5.88
C GLY A 86 5.45 4.59 -6.51
N VAL A 87 6.65 4.94 -6.05
CA VAL A 87 7.89 4.35 -6.54
C VAL A 87 8.02 2.90 -6.06
N LEU A 88 7.91 2.66 -4.76
CA LEU A 88 8.23 1.36 -4.17
C LEU A 88 7.15 0.32 -4.49
N LEU A 89 5.89 0.62 -4.18
CA LEU A 89 4.75 -0.27 -4.43
C LEU A 89 4.28 -0.17 -5.88
N GLY A 90 4.13 1.05 -6.40
CA GLY A 90 3.53 1.29 -7.71
C GLY A 90 4.41 0.93 -8.91
N LEU A 91 5.73 1.14 -8.83
CA LEU A 91 6.65 0.80 -9.92
C LEU A 91 7.33 -0.55 -9.65
N PHE A 92 8.14 -0.67 -8.59
CA PHE A 92 8.98 -1.86 -8.38
C PHE A 92 8.14 -3.10 -8.07
N CYS A 93 7.31 -3.05 -7.03
CA CYS A 93 6.50 -4.20 -6.62
C CYS A 93 5.46 -4.57 -7.69
N ASN A 94 4.78 -3.58 -8.25
CA ASN A 94 3.79 -3.81 -9.30
C ASN A 94 4.41 -4.43 -10.56
N TYR A 95 5.59 -3.97 -10.98
CA TYR A 95 6.29 -4.55 -12.12
C TYR A 95 6.72 -6.01 -11.84
N LEU A 96 7.18 -6.29 -10.61
CA LEU A 96 7.49 -7.66 -10.20
C LEU A 96 6.23 -8.55 -10.22
N CYS A 97 5.12 -8.05 -9.68
CA CYS A 97 3.84 -8.77 -9.68
C CYS A 97 3.34 -9.01 -11.11
N PHE A 98 3.48 -8.02 -11.99
CA PHE A 98 3.14 -8.15 -13.40
C PHE A 98 3.95 -9.25 -14.08
N ASN A 99 5.27 -9.28 -13.89
CA ASN A 99 6.12 -10.32 -14.48
C ASN A 99 5.77 -11.72 -13.95
N LEU A 100 5.52 -11.84 -12.64
CA LEU A 100 5.10 -13.12 -12.07
C LEU A 100 3.72 -13.53 -12.62
N ASP A 101 2.77 -12.60 -12.75
CA ASP A 101 1.44 -12.91 -13.27
C ASP A 101 1.47 -13.32 -14.75
N MET A 102 2.42 -12.81 -15.55
CA MET A 102 2.64 -13.30 -16.91
C MET A 102 3.01 -14.80 -16.96
N HIS A 103 3.63 -15.33 -15.91
CA HIS A 103 3.96 -16.75 -15.80
C HIS A 103 2.82 -17.59 -15.22
N PHE A 104 2.12 -17.08 -14.20
CA PHE A 104 1.10 -17.83 -13.46
C PHE A 104 -0.34 -17.62 -13.96
N ASN A 105 -0.61 -16.53 -14.69
CA ASN A 105 -1.90 -16.14 -15.26
C ASN A 105 -3.05 -16.12 -14.24
N TYR A 106 -2.84 -15.52 -13.07
CA TYR A 106 -3.81 -15.52 -11.97
C TYR A 106 -4.70 -14.29 -11.91
N PHE A 107 -4.24 -13.14 -12.41
CA PHE A 107 -4.88 -11.84 -12.24
C PHE A 107 -5.06 -11.05 -13.55
N GLY A 108 -4.91 -11.71 -14.71
CA GLY A 108 -5.21 -11.08 -16.00
C GLY A 108 -4.18 -10.06 -16.47
N GLY A 109 -2.93 -10.14 -16.00
CA GLY A 109 -1.80 -9.37 -16.49
C GLY A 109 -1.50 -9.66 -17.97
N ALA A 110 -1.69 -10.90 -18.42
CA ALA A 110 -1.52 -11.27 -19.82
C ALA A 110 -2.63 -10.74 -20.74
N SER A 111 -3.87 -10.63 -20.24
CA SER A 111 -5.03 -10.16 -21.02
C SER A 111 -5.18 -8.63 -20.99
N THR A 112 -4.85 -7.99 -19.86
CA THR A 112 -5.06 -6.54 -19.64
C THR A 112 -3.87 -5.86 -18.94
N PRO A 113 -2.66 -5.87 -19.56
CA PRO A 113 -1.43 -5.41 -18.91
C PRO A 113 -1.47 -3.95 -18.48
N GLY A 114 -2.07 -3.07 -19.30
CA GLY A 114 -2.19 -1.66 -18.97
C GLY A 114 -3.07 -1.41 -17.75
N LEU A 115 -4.19 -2.13 -17.62
CA LEU A 115 -5.11 -1.97 -16.49
C LEU A 115 -4.44 -2.44 -15.19
N PHE A 116 -3.70 -3.54 -15.23
CA PHE A 116 -2.92 -4.05 -14.10
C PHE A 116 -1.88 -3.03 -13.62
N ILE A 117 -1.04 -2.51 -14.54
CA ILE A 117 0.03 -1.58 -14.18
C ILE A 117 -0.52 -0.25 -13.68
N TRP A 118 -1.46 0.37 -14.40
CA TRP A 118 -1.98 1.68 -14.03
C TRP A 118 -2.80 1.65 -12.74
N SER A 119 -3.62 0.62 -12.53
CA SER A 119 -4.39 0.48 -11.29
C SER A 119 -3.46 0.31 -10.09
N GLY A 120 -2.40 -0.51 -10.20
CA GLY A 120 -1.40 -0.69 -9.16
C GLY A 120 -0.67 0.61 -8.80
N ILE A 121 -0.26 1.40 -9.80
CA ILE A 121 0.40 2.70 -9.57
C ILE A 121 -0.55 3.69 -8.88
N ILE A 122 -1.76 3.84 -9.41
CA ILE A 122 -2.75 4.81 -8.88
C ILE A 122 -3.11 4.45 -7.44
N MET A 123 -3.38 3.17 -7.17
CA MET A 123 -3.73 2.70 -5.83
C MET A 123 -2.56 2.84 -4.84
N ALA A 124 -1.33 2.57 -5.27
CA ALA A 124 -0.14 2.75 -4.44
C ALA A 124 0.07 4.21 -4.03
N VAL A 125 -0.03 5.14 -5.00
CA VAL A 125 0.10 6.58 -4.73
C VAL A 125 -1.04 7.05 -3.82
N ALA A 126 -2.28 6.67 -4.11
CA ALA A 126 -3.43 7.04 -3.31
C ALA A 126 -3.33 6.51 -1.86
N GLY A 127 -2.93 5.25 -1.69
CA GLY A 127 -2.70 4.64 -0.37
C GLY A 127 -1.59 5.36 0.41
N GLY A 128 -0.47 5.68 -0.25
CA GLY A 128 0.62 6.45 0.36
C GLY A 128 0.18 7.85 0.77
N MET A 129 -0.56 8.56 -0.08
CA MET A 129 -1.11 9.88 0.24
C MET A 129 -2.11 9.81 1.39
N LEU A 130 -2.92 8.75 1.48
CA LEU A 130 -3.89 8.55 2.56
C LEU A 130 -3.18 8.34 3.90
N VAL A 131 -2.13 7.51 3.95
CA VAL A 131 -1.28 7.34 5.14
C VAL A 131 -0.62 8.68 5.50
N GLY A 132 -0.10 9.39 4.49
CA GLY A 132 0.47 10.73 4.61
C GLY A 132 -0.48 11.74 5.25
N TRP A 133 -1.72 11.77 4.76
CA TRP A 133 -2.78 12.64 5.26
C TRP A 133 -3.15 12.31 6.70
N LEU A 134 -3.40 11.04 7.00
CA LEU A 134 -3.84 10.59 8.33
C LEU A 134 -2.77 10.81 9.41
N CYS A 135 -1.52 10.50 9.12
CA CYS A 135 -0.46 10.50 10.14
C CYS A 135 0.28 11.85 10.28
N PHE A 136 0.31 12.68 9.23
CA PHE A 136 1.20 13.85 9.20
C PHE A 136 0.48 15.19 8.99
N THR A 137 -0.85 15.20 8.87
CA THR A 137 -1.65 16.45 8.84
C THR A 137 -2.39 16.66 10.15
N LYS A 138 -2.61 17.94 10.53
CA LYS A 138 -3.37 18.28 11.75
C LYS A 138 -4.78 17.69 11.71
N THR A 139 -5.46 17.83 10.57
CA THR A 139 -6.80 17.30 10.36
C THR A 139 -6.85 15.79 10.50
N GLY A 140 -5.90 15.08 9.89
CA GLY A 140 -5.79 13.62 9.98
C GLY A 140 -5.55 13.13 11.40
N ASN A 141 -4.57 13.73 12.10
CA ASN A 141 -4.28 13.38 13.49
C ASN A 141 -5.47 13.63 14.41
N THR A 142 -6.16 14.78 14.30
CA THR A 142 -7.38 15.03 15.08
C THR A 142 -8.48 14.00 14.79
N TRP A 143 -8.58 13.51 13.55
CA TRP A 143 -9.54 12.48 13.17
C TRP A 143 -9.22 11.13 13.82
N LEU A 144 -7.94 10.74 13.80
CA LEU A 144 -7.46 9.52 14.45
C LEU A 144 -7.58 9.60 15.97
N ASP A 145 -7.29 10.76 16.57
CA ASP A 145 -7.42 10.98 18.01
C ASP A 145 -8.89 10.89 18.46
N LYS A 146 -9.84 11.34 17.63
CA LYS A 146 -11.28 11.15 17.86
C LYS A 146 -11.71 9.68 17.81
N LEU A 147 -11.00 8.86 17.02
CA LEU A 147 -11.23 7.41 16.95
C LEU A 147 -10.49 6.65 18.07
N GLY A 148 -9.69 7.33 18.89
CA GLY A 148 -8.90 6.73 19.97
C GLY A 148 -7.71 5.90 19.51
N ILE A 149 -7.25 6.09 18.26
CA ILE A 149 -6.18 5.31 17.61
C ILE A 149 -4.89 6.09 17.57
#